data_AF-A0A1L5P256-F1
#
_entry.id   AF-A0A1L5P256-F1
#
_cell.length_a   1.000
_cell.length_b   1.000
_cell.length_c   1.000
_cell.angle_alpha   90.00
_cell.angle_beta   90.00
_cell.angle_gamma   90.00
#
_symmetry.space_group_name_H-M   'P 1'
#
loop_
_entity.id
_entity.type
_entity.pdbx_description
1 polymer ?
#
loop_
_entity_poly.entity_id
_entity_poly.type
_entity_poly.pdbx_seq_one_letter_code
_entity_poly.pdbx_strand_id
1 'polypeptide(L)'
;MTKPVRIQLLRKRGFRLEEASLAANGLLAMNVARPGRWGNPWKVKVRGRFHDTNAAAWAGAHDQEINYPFHRTQADAARRAAECYESALCEGRLTRVKIEEVTELRGSNLACWCSLDMPCHADVLLRLANPETIEDVHG
;
A
#
# COMPACT_ATOMS: atom_id res chain seq x y z
N MET A 1 -10.78 21.25 1.59
CA MET A 1 -9.93 20.47 2.53
C MET A 1 -8.71 19.95 1.75
N THR A 2 -7.52 19.98 2.35
CA THR A 2 -6.31 19.40 1.76
C THR A 2 -6.41 17.87 1.77
N LYS A 3 -6.30 17.24 0.59
CA LYS A 3 -6.46 15.79 0.44
C LYS A 3 -5.14 15.08 0.76
N PRO A 4 -5.11 14.08 1.65
CA PRO A 4 -3.91 13.27 1.88
C PRO A 4 -3.48 12.50 0.63
N VAL A 5 -2.16 12.35 0.46
CA VAL A 5 -1.54 11.72 -0.71
C VAL A 5 -0.50 10.67 -0.32
N ARG A 6 -0.18 9.80 -1.28
CA ARG A 6 0.91 8.83 -1.15
C ARG A 6 2.25 9.50 -1.46
N ILE A 7 3.25 9.27 -0.60
CA ILE A 7 4.63 9.72 -0.78
C ILE A 7 5.52 8.50 -1.02
N GLN A 8 6.38 8.56 -2.04
CA GLN A 8 7.41 7.55 -2.22
C GLN A 8 8.62 7.86 -1.34
N LEU A 9 9.02 6.89 -0.51
CA LEU A 9 10.27 6.94 0.23
C LEU A 9 11.46 6.75 -0.71
N LEU A 10 12.52 7.54 -0.51
CA LEU A 10 13.73 7.48 -1.31
C LEU A 10 14.98 7.29 -0.43
N ARG A 11 15.92 6.46 -0.89
CA ARG A 11 17.24 6.28 -0.24
C ARG A 11 18.27 7.26 -0.79
N LYS A 12 17.83 8.47 -1.15
CA LYS A 12 18.71 9.52 -1.67
C LYS A 12 19.28 10.30 -0.49
N ARG A 13 20.58 10.57 -0.49
CA ARG A 13 21.22 11.44 0.51
C ARG A 13 20.47 12.78 0.57
N GLY A 14 20.10 13.20 1.78
CA GLY A 14 19.36 14.43 2.02
C GLY A 14 17.83 14.33 1.88
N PHE A 15 17.28 13.16 1.51
CA PHE A 15 15.83 12.98 1.55
C PHE A 15 15.30 13.03 2.99
N ARG A 16 14.32 13.89 3.23
CA ARG A 16 13.60 14.00 4.51
C ARG A 16 12.10 13.85 4.24
N LEU A 17 11.50 12.83 4.84
CA LEU A 17 10.08 12.50 4.63
C LEU A 17 9.16 13.67 5.01
N GLU A 18 9.45 14.31 6.14
CA GLU A 18 8.68 15.44 6.65
C GLU A 18 8.65 16.61 5.66
N GLU A 19 9.82 17.05 5.18
CA GLU A 19 9.94 18.13 4.20
C GLU A 19 9.24 17.78 2.87
N ALA A 20 9.44 16.56 2.38
CA ALA A 20 8.79 16.10 1.14
C ALA A 20 7.26 16.06 1.26
N SER A 21 6.75 15.65 2.42
CA SER A 21 5.32 15.57 2.69
C SER A 21 4.69 16.97 2.83
N LEU A 22 5.32 17.84 3.61
CA LEU A 22 4.88 19.22 3.79
C LEU A 22 4.89 19.98 2.45
N ALA A 23 5.90 19.75 1.61
CA ALA A 23 5.96 20.35 0.27
C ALA A 23 4.85 19.85 -0.67
N ALA A 24 4.33 18.63 -0.48
CA ALA A 24 3.30 18.07 -1.35
C ALA A 24 1.93 18.74 -1.16
N ASN A 25 1.52 18.96 0.10
CA ASN A 25 0.19 19.52 0.41
C ASN A 25 0.07 20.11 1.84
N GLY A 26 1.18 20.36 2.52
CA GLY A 26 1.20 20.89 3.90
C GLY A 26 0.85 19.88 5.00
N LEU A 27 0.63 18.61 4.66
CA LEU A 27 0.36 17.55 5.64
C LEU A 27 1.63 16.79 6.00
N LEU A 28 1.72 16.29 7.23
CA LEU A 28 2.76 15.34 7.64
C LEU A 28 2.48 13.95 7.04
N ALA A 29 3.55 13.17 6.88
CA ALA A 29 3.45 11.80 6.39
C ALA A 29 3.73 10.78 7.47
N MET A 30 2.91 9.73 7.52
CA MET A 30 3.17 8.52 8.30
C MET A 30 3.85 7.47 7.44
N ASN A 31 4.91 6.85 7.97
CA ASN A 31 5.60 5.76 7.31
C ASN A 31 4.80 4.45 7.45
N VAL A 32 4.32 3.92 6.32
CA VAL A 32 3.56 2.67 6.24
C VAL A 32 4.33 1.54 5.56
N ALA A 33 5.65 1.70 5.37
CA ALA A 33 6.49 0.67 4.77
C ALA A 33 6.69 -0.56 5.68
N ARG A 34 7.00 -1.72 5.06
CA ARG A 34 7.51 -2.91 5.77
C ARG A 34 8.92 -2.60 6.28
N PRO A 35 9.12 -2.40 7.61
CA PRO A 35 8.78 -3.41 8.62
C PRO A 35 7.64 -3.02 9.59
N GLY A 36 7.06 -1.83 9.45
CA GLY A 36 6.09 -1.29 10.41
C GLY A 36 4.75 -2.03 10.46
N ARG A 37 3.90 -1.65 11.43
CA ARG A 37 2.57 -2.25 11.65
C ARG A 37 1.65 -2.18 10.43
N TRP A 38 1.76 -1.10 9.65
CA TRP A 38 0.96 -0.84 8.45
C TRP A 38 1.47 -1.55 7.18
N GLY A 39 2.61 -2.23 7.25
CA GLY A 39 3.25 -2.79 6.06
C GLY A 39 2.46 -3.95 5.45
N ASN A 40 2.17 -3.89 4.16
CA ASN A 40 1.61 -5.03 3.43
C ASN A 40 2.53 -6.26 3.52
N PRO A 41 2.06 -7.44 3.93
CA PRO A 41 2.94 -8.58 4.15
C PRO A 41 3.17 -9.48 2.91
N TRP A 42 2.51 -9.25 1.76
CA TRP A 42 2.76 -9.92 0.47
C TRP A 42 3.93 -9.31 -0.31
N LYS A 43 5.11 -9.95 -0.29
CA LYS A 43 6.32 -9.50 -1.02
C LYS A 43 6.19 -9.84 -2.50
N VAL A 44 6.07 -8.82 -3.36
CA VAL A 44 6.06 -8.99 -4.82
C VAL A 44 7.45 -9.39 -5.29
N LYS A 45 7.58 -10.58 -5.87
CA LYS A 45 8.84 -11.10 -6.42
C LYS A 45 8.60 -12.11 -7.54
N VAL A 46 9.64 -12.38 -8.32
CA VAL A 46 9.62 -13.46 -9.31
C VAL A 46 9.62 -14.80 -8.57
N ARG A 47 8.72 -15.69 -8.98
CA ARG A 47 8.49 -17.03 -8.41
C ARG A 47 8.61 -18.16 -9.45
N GLY A 48 9.05 -17.84 -10.65
CA GLY A 48 9.25 -18.80 -11.73
C GLY A 48 9.25 -18.09 -13.08
N ARG A 49 8.93 -18.84 -14.12
CA ARG A 49 8.75 -18.33 -15.49
C ARG A 49 7.56 -19.01 -16.15
N PHE A 50 6.91 -18.32 -17.07
CA PHE A 50 5.88 -18.92 -17.91
C PHE A 50 6.54 -19.79 -18.99
N HIS A 51 6.07 -21.03 -19.16
CA HIS A 51 6.65 -21.97 -20.13
C HIS A 51 6.51 -21.52 -21.58
N ASP A 52 5.44 -20.80 -21.90
CA ASP A 52 5.12 -20.38 -23.27
C ASP A 52 6.06 -19.31 -23.83
N THR A 53 6.55 -18.42 -22.97
CA THR A 53 7.23 -17.16 -23.34
C THR A 53 8.56 -16.99 -22.64
N ASN A 54 8.88 -17.86 -21.66
CA ASN A 54 9.98 -17.72 -20.72
C ASN A 54 9.97 -16.41 -19.90
N ALA A 55 8.85 -15.68 -19.91
CA ALA A 55 8.68 -14.44 -19.17
C ALA A 55 8.68 -14.70 -17.65
N ALA A 56 9.19 -13.75 -16.87
CA ALA A 56 9.18 -13.85 -15.41
C ALA A 56 7.74 -13.98 -14.87
N ALA A 57 7.54 -14.95 -13.98
CA ALA A 57 6.27 -15.16 -13.29
C ALA A 57 6.30 -14.44 -11.93
N TRP A 58 5.62 -13.30 -11.85
CA TRP A 58 5.56 -12.46 -10.65
C TRP A 58 4.40 -12.90 -9.74
N ALA A 59 4.64 -12.93 -8.43
CA ALA A 59 3.58 -13.06 -7.44
C ALA A 59 3.98 -12.39 -6.12
N GLY A 60 2.97 -12.01 -5.34
CA GLY A 60 3.08 -11.69 -3.93
C GLY A 60 3.25 -12.96 -3.09
N ALA A 61 4.19 -12.90 -2.14
CA ALA A 61 4.42 -13.99 -1.21
C ALA A 61 4.31 -13.52 0.22
N HIS A 62 3.50 -14.21 1.02
CA HIS A 62 3.37 -13.97 2.44
C HIS A 62 3.45 -15.31 3.16
N ASP A 63 4.45 -15.48 4.02
CA ASP A 63 4.73 -16.76 4.70
C ASP A 63 4.84 -17.95 3.71
N GLN A 64 4.11 -19.04 3.94
CA GLN A 64 4.02 -20.21 3.05
C GLN A 64 3.04 -19.99 1.89
N GLU A 65 2.29 -18.88 1.88
CA GLU A 65 1.32 -18.58 0.84
C GLU A 65 1.94 -17.77 -0.30
N ILE A 66 1.62 -18.19 -1.52
CA ILE A 66 1.83 -17.43 -2.75
C ILE A 66 0.45 -17.03 -3.24
N ASN A 67 0.22 -15.73 -3.48
CA ASN A 67 -1.05 -15.30 -4.03
C ASN A 67 -1.13 -15.71 -5.51
N TYR A 68 -2.00 -16.68 -5.80
CA TYR A 68 -2.34 -17.08 -7.15
C TYR A 68 -3.32 -16.06 -7.76
N PRO A 69 -3.29 -15.81 -9.09
CA PRO A 69 -2.38 -16.38 -10.10
C PRO A 69 -0.99 -15.73 -10.13
N PHE A 70 -0.05 -16.36 -10.84
CA PHE A 70 1.17 -15.67 -11.27
C PHE A 70 0.85 -14.65 -12.36
N HIS A 71 1.59 -13.55 -12.38
CA HIS A 71 1.40 -12.44 -13.32
C HIS A 71 2.63 -12.23 -14.19
N ARG A 72 2.42 -11.79 -15.43
CA ARG A 72 3.53 -11.51 -16.37
C ARG A 72 4.24 -10.20 -16.07
N THR A 73 3.58 -9.27 -15.38
CA THR A 73 4.16 -7.98 -15.00
C THR A 73 4.28 -7.86 -13.49
N GLN A 74 5.28 -7.10 -13.04
CA GLN A 74 5.41 -6.73 -11.64
C GLN A 74 4.22 -5.89 -11.16
N ALA A 75 3.65 -5.06 -12.04
CA ALA A 75 2.53 -4.16 -11.72
C ALA A 75 1.27 -4.94 -11.37
N ASP A 76 0.93 -5.97 -12.15
CA ASP A 76 -0.24 -6.81 -11.87
C ASP A 76 -0.06 -7.61 -10.58
N ALA A 77 1.14 -8.14 -10.32
CA ALA A 77 1.44 -8.80 -9.05
C ALA A 77 1.39 -7.83 -7.86
N ALA A 78 1.78 -6.56 -8.05
CA ALA A 78 1.65 -5.53 -7.03
C ALA A 78 0.19 -5.15 -6.77
N ARG A 79 -0.65 -5.07 -7.81
CA ARG A 79 -2.10 -4.89 -7.67
C ARG A 79 -2.70 -6.03 -6.84
N ARG A 80 -2.38 -7.27 -7.22
CA ARG A 80 -2.85 -8.46 -6.50
C ARG A 80 -2.37 -8.48 -5.04
N ALA A 81 -1.14 -8.07 -4.78
CA ALA A 81 -0.63 -7.96 -3.41
C ALA A 81 -1.36 -6.88 -2.59
N ALA A 82 -1.76 -5.75 -3.19
CA ALA A 82 -2.55 -4.72 -2.54
C ALA A 82 -4.00 -5.19 -2.26
N GLU A 83 -4.62 -5.90 -3.20
CA GLU A 83 -5.95 -6.53 -3.01
C GLU A 83 -5.93 -7.56 -1.88
N CYS A 84 -4.92 -8.45 -1.85
CA CYS A 84 -4.77 -9.42 -0.76
C CYS A 84 -4.60 -8.72 0.59
N TYR A 85 -3.88 -7.60 0.62
CA TYR A 85 -3.72 -6.79 1.81
C TYR A 85 -5.03 -6.18 2.29
N GLU A 86 -5.81 -5.58 1.38
CA GLU A 86 -7.12 -5.03 1.70
C GLU A 86 -8.06 -6.11 2.25
N SER A 87 -8.23 -7.21 1.52
CA SER A 87 -9.09 -8.32 1.95
C SER A 87 -8.66 -8.86 3.32
N ALA A 88 -7.36 -9.07 3.54
CA ALA A 88 -6.88 -9.54 4.83
C ALA A 88 -7.07 -8.53 5.98
N LEU A 89 -6.96 -7.23 5.68
CA LEU A 89 -7.20 -6.18 6.66
C LEU A 89 -8.69 -6.12 7.04
N CYS A 90 -9.58 -6.09 6.05
CA CYS A 90 -11.03 -6.02 6.26
C CYS A 90 -11.59 -7.29 6.91
N GLU A 91 -11.02 -8.46 6.61
CA GLU A 91 -11.41 -9.74 7.21
C GLU A 91 -10.72 -10.02 8.56
N GLY A 92 -9.89 -9.09 9.06
CA GLY A 92 -9.19 -9.25 10.34
C GLY A 92 -8.12 -10.35 10.36
N ARG A 93 -7.60 -10.74 9.19
CA ARG A 93 -6.55 -11.76 9.03
C ARG A 93 -5.13 -11.23 9.19
N LEU A 94 -4.93 -9.91 9.28
CA LEU A 94 -3.62 -9.33 9.54
C LEU A 94 -3.30 -9.37 11.04
N THR A 95 -2.10 -9.85 11.38
CA THR A 95 -1.67 -9.98 12.79
C THR A 95 -1.12 -8.69 13.38
N ARG A 96 -0.70 -7.73 12.55
CA ARG A 96 0.00 -6.51 12.98
C ARG A 96 -0.90 -5.29 13.10
N VAL A 97 -2.11 -5.34 12.55
CA VAL A 97 -3.02 -4.21 12.43
C VAL A 97 -4.44 -4.75 12.25
N LYS A 98 -5.40 -4.08 12.89
CA LYS A 98 -6.83 -4.28 12.72
C LYS A 98 -7.44 -3.14 11.91
N ILE A 99 -8.61 -3.39 11.31
CA ILE A 99 -9.28 -2.40 10.46
C ILE A 99 -9.68 -1.15 11.24
N GLU A 100 -10.02 -1.26 12.53
CA GLU A 100 -10.45 -0.12 13.35
C GLU A 100 -9.31 0.89 13.59
N GLU A 101 -8.08 0.39 13.64
CA GLU A 101 -6.87 1.20 13.85
C GLU A 101 -6.55 2.08 12.64
N VAL A 102 -7.06 1.78 11.44
CA VAL A 102 -6.80 2.55 10.22
C VAL A 102 -7.22 4.01 10.34
N THR A 103 -8.17 4.31 11.24
CA THR A 103 -8.58 5.68 11.57
C THR A 103 -7.45 6.57 12.10
N GLU A 104 -6.39 5.98 12.68
CA GLU A 104 -5.18 6.71 13.12
C GLU A 104 -4.44 7.38 11.96
N LEU A 105 -4.66 6.94 10.72
CA LEU A 105 -4.02 7.47 9.52
C LEU A 105 -4.79 8.66 8.90
N ARG A 106 -5.96 9.01 9.45
CA ARG A 106 -6.82 10.08 8.92
C ARG A 106 -6.08 11.41 8.88
N GLY A 107 -6.20 12.13 7.76
CA GLY A 107 -5.58 13.44 7.57
C GLY A 107 -4.06 13.43 7.38
N SER A 108 -3.43 12.25 7.30
CA SER A 108 -1.98 12.13 7.08
C SER A 108 -1.65 11.62 5.68
N ASN A 109 -0.60 12.16 5.07
CA ASN A 109 0.01 11.54 3.89
C ASN A 109 0.60 10.18 4.28
N LEU A 110 0.66 9.21 3.35
CA LEU A 110 1.18 7.88 3.65
C LEU A 110 2.42 7.57 2.81
N ALA A 111 3.50 7.15 3.47
CA ALA A 111 4.79 6.93 2.83
C ALA A 111 5.16 5.45 2.70
N CYS A 112 5.53 5.03 1.49
CA CYS A 112 5.98 3.67 1.20
C CYS A 112 7.13 3.68 0.18
N TRP A 113 7.90 2.58 0.08
CA TRP A 113 9.00 2.44 -0.87
C TRP A 113 8.58 2.12 -2.31
N CYS A 114 7.31 1.76 -2.54
CA CYS A 114 6.81 1.45 -3.88
C CYS A 114 6.91 2.66 -4.81
N SER A 115 7.23 2.42 -6.09
CA SER A 115 7.16 3.45 -7.13
C SER A 115 5.76 4.06 -7.19
N LEU A 116 5.67 5.37 -7.47
CA LEU A 116 4.38 6.04 -7.64
C LEU A 116 3.60 5.55 -8.87
N ASP A 117 4.27 4.92 -9.84
CA ASP A 117 3.63 4.35 -11.03
C ASP A 117 3.11 2.91 -10.79
N MET A 118 3.27 2.38 -9.57
CA MET A 118 2.90 1.02 -9.21
C MET A 118 1.75 1.00 -8.19
N PRO A 119 0.88 -0.03 -8.22
CA PRO A 119 -0.09 -0.26 -7.14
C PRO A 119 0.62 -0.42 -5.79
N CYS A 120 0.06 0.17 -4.73
CA CYS A 120 0.60 0.07 -3.38
C CYS A 120 -0.51 -0.10 -2.34
N HIS A 121 -0.15 -0.67 -1.19
CA HIS A 121 -1.07 -0.77 -0.05
C HIS A 121 -1.31 0.58 0.63
N ALA A 122 -0.42 1.56 0.46
CA ALA A 122 -0.64 2.91 0.95
C ALA A 122 -1.88 3.55 0.30
N ASP A 123 -2.22 3.18 -0.95
CA ASP A 123 -3.42 3.66 -1.62
C ASP A 123 -4.69 3.07 -0.97
N VAL A 124 -4.64 1.79 -0.56
CA VAL A 124 -5.70 1.14 0.22
C VAL A 124 -5.90 1.85 1.55
N LEU A 125 -4.81 2.06 2.31
CA LEU A 125 -4.87 2.73 3.60
C LEU A 125 -5.37 4.18 3.49
N LEU A 126 -4.94 4.93 2.46
CA LEU A 126 -5.43 6.30 2.22
C LEU A 126 -6.94 6.33 2.04
N ARG A 127 -7.48 5.44 1.19
CA ARG A 127 -8.93 5.35 0.93
C ARG A 127 -9.70 4.95 2.17
N LEU A 128 -9.24 3.95 2.92
CA LEU A 128 -9.93 3.46 4.13
C LEU A 128 -9.87 4.46 5.29
N ALA A 129 -8.75 5.18 5.45
CA ALA A 129 -8.59 6.18 6.52
C ALA A 129 -9.32 7.49 6.24
N ASN A 130 -9.55 7.82 4.95
CA ASN A 130 -10.16 9.06 4.51
C ASN A 130 -11.35 8.78 3.57
N PRO A 131 -12.40 8.08 4.05
CA PRO A 131 -13.61 7.88 3.25
C PRO A 131 -14.27 9.24 2.97
N GLU A 132 -14.87 9.39 1.79
CA GLU A 132 -15.67 10.59 1.52
C GLU A 132 -16.82 10.62 2.51
N THR A 133 -16.97 11.74 3.22
CA THR A 133 -18.12 11.97 4.10
C THR A 133 -19.36 12.06 3.23
N ILE A 134 -20.21 11.03 3.29
CA ILE A 134 -21.57 11.13 2.80
C ILE A 134 -22.34 11.90 3.88
N GLU A 135 -22.63 13.17 3.63
CA GLU A 135 -23.52 13.96 4.48
C GLU A 135 -24.96 13.54 4.17
N ASP A 136 -25.55 12.72 5.03
CA ASP A 136 -26.98 12.47 4.99
C ASP A 136 -27.70 13.75 5.42
N VAL A 137 -28.28 14.46 4.44
CA VAL A 137 -29.12 15.64 4.70
C VAL A 137 -30.48 15.15 5.20
N HIS A 138 -30.53 14.75 6.47
CA HIS A 138 -31.81 14.63 7.17
C HIS A 138 -32.23 16.05 7.58
N GLY A 139 -33.21 16.58 6.85
CA GLY A 139 -33.93 17.79 7.24
C GLY A 139 -34.75 17.60 8.50
#